data_AF-A0A453JK19-F1
#
_entry.id   AF-A0A453JK19-F1
#
_cell.length_a   1.000
_cell.length_b   1.000
_cell.length_c   1.000
_cell.angle_alpha   90.00
_cell.angle_beta   90.00
_cell.angle_gamma   90.00
#
_symmetry.space_group_name_H-M   'P 1'
#
loop_
_entity.id
_entity.type
_entity.pdbx_description
1 polymer ?
#
loop_
_entity_poly.entity_id
_entity_poly.type
_entity_poly.pdbx_seq_one_letter_code
_entity_poly.pdbx_strand_id
1 'polypeptide(L)'
;MAPAAALLLAAAVVVALACLALADPPASEQSALLSFLAAVPHERKLGWSASTPACAWVGVTCDAANSTVVKLRLPGIGLVGPIPPGTLGRLKNLQVLSLRANRVSGTIPDELLRLSGLRAVFLQDNAISGAIPPGVSGLAALERLVLSHNNLSGPIPFALNGLAALRALRLDGNRLSGKIPSIANPGLKVFNVSDNMLNGSIPRSLASFPADAFAGNLQLCGTPLPPCSPFFPSPAPAPGMSPSDGAPGGTGKRKKLSTAAIVGIIVAAVVVALLLLLAIVFCCKRSRRGARTEGPKGTAAAVGQTVTTRPPPASGDGTGTASSPKDDAGTS
;
A
#
# COMPACT_ATOMS: atom_id res chain seq x y z
N MET A 1 -29.15 49.18 38.45
CA MET A 1 -28.95 48.81 37.02
C MET A 1 -27.62 48.10 36.72
N ALA A 2 -26.80 47.71 37.71
CA ALA A 2 -25.50 47.06 37.48
C ALA A 2 -25.43 45.50 37.40
N PRO A 3 -26.45 44.67 37.76
CA PRO A 3 -26.24 43.22 37.86
C PRO A 3 -26.27 42.48 36.52
N ALA A 4 -26.95 43.03 35.50
CA ALA A 4 -27.11 42.37 34.20
C ALA A 4 -25.82 42.35 33.37
N ALA A 5 -25.02 43.41 33.44
CA ALA A 5 -23.76 43.51 32.70
C ALA A 5 -22.69 42.55 33.23
N ALA A 6 -22.62 42.37 34.56
CA ALA A 6 -21.71 41.40 35.18
C ALA A 6 -22.06 39.94 34.85
N LEU A 7 -23.36 39.63 34.75
CA LEU A 7 -23.84 38.30 34.36
C LEU A 7 -23.53 37.99 32.89
N LEU A 8 -23.66 38.97 32.00
CA LEU A 8 -23.31 38.86 30.58
C LEU A 8 -21.80 38.69 30.37
N LEU A 9 -20.97 39.40 31.12
CA LEU A 9 -19.52 39.22 31.10
C LEU A 9 -19.10 37.86 31.66
N ALA A 10 -19.70 37.40 32.76
CA ALA A 10 -19.43 36.07 33.31
C ALA A 10 -19.87 34.96 32.34
N ALA A 11 -21.04 35.09 31.71
CA ALA A 11 -21.49 34.16 30.68
C ALA A 11 -20.60 34.19 29.44
N ALA A 12 -20.12 35.35 28.99
CA ALA A 12 -19.18 35.48 27.89
C ALA A 12 -17.81 34.88 28.22
N VAL A 13 -17.32 34.98 29.46
CA VAL A 13 -16.09 34.34 29.92
C VAL A 13 -16.26 32.83 30.05
N VAL A 14 -17.41 32.34 30.51
CA VAL A 14 -17.73 30.89 30.56
C VAL A 14 -17.90 30.32 29.14
N VAL A 15 -18.49 31.06 28.20
CA VAL A 15 -18.58 30.68 26.78
C VAL A 15 -17.21 30.77 26.10
N ALA A 16 -16.37 31.76 26.44
CA ALA A 16 -14.99 31.85 25.95
C ALA A 16 -14.08 30.75 26.53
N LEU A 17 -14.28 30.35 27.79
CA LEU A 17 -13.62 29.22 28.44
C LEU A 17 -14.17 27.87 27.93
N ALA A 18 -15.44 27.80 27.54
CA ALA A 18 -16.04 26.65 26.84
C ALA A 18 -15.67 26.60 25.34
N CYS A 19 -15.22 27.73 24.78
CA CYS A 19 -14.63 27.84 23.45
C CYS A 19 -13.10 27.69 23.44
N LEU A 20 -12.50 27.18 24.52
CA LEU A 20 -11.33 26.33 24.38
C LEU A 20 -11.82 25.03 23.72
N ALA A 21 -12.17 25.15 22.43
CA ALA A 21 -12.48 24.01 21.59
C ALA A 21 -11.32 23.04 21.79
N LEU A 22 -11.65 21.83 22.27
CA LEU A 22 -10.73 20.71 22.19
C LEU A 22 -10.29 20.68 20.73
N ALA A 23 -9.06 21.12 20.48
CA ALA A 23 -8.53 21.07 19.15
C ALA A 23 -8.59 19.61 18.73
N ASP A 24 -9.32 19.38 17.65
CA ASP A 24 -9.51 18.08 17.05
C ASP A 24 -8.75 18.06 15.74
N PRO A 25 -8.12 16.93 15.36
CA PRO A 25 -7.47 16.80 14.09
C PRO A 25 -8.44 17.10 12.93
N PRO A 26 -7.94 17.56 11.78
CA PRO A 26 -8.77 17.80 10.62
C PRO A 26 -9.70 16.61 10.33
N ALA A 27 -10.94 16.88 9.96
CA ALA A 27 -11.91 15.84 9.59
C ALA A 27 -11.38 14.92 8.47
N SER A 28 -10.46 15.42 7.64
CA SER A 28 -9.73 14.63 6.64
C SER A 28 -8.80 13.57 7.24
N GLU A 29 -8.15 13.83 8.37
CA GLU A 29 -7.31 12.85 9.09
C GLU A 29 -8.19 11.82 9.82
N GLN A 30 -9.26 12.28 10.48
CA GLN A 30 -10.22 11.40 11.15
C GLN A 30 -10.86 10.41 10.16
N SER A 31 -11.35 10.92 9.02
CA SER A 31 -11.94 10.09 7.96
C SER A 31 -10.92 9.15 7.32
N ALA A 32 -9.66 9.56 7.19
CA ALA A 32 -8.58 8.69 6.68
C ALA A 32 -8.32 7.49 7.59
N LEU A 33 -8.28 7.72 8.91
CA LEU A 33 -8.09 6.68 9.91
C LEU A 33 -9.31 5.73 9.97
N LEU A 34 -10.53 6.25 9.93
CA LEU A 34 -11.73 5.41 9.87
C LEU A 34 -11.77 4.58 8.58
N SER A 35 -11.41 5.18 7.44
CA SER A 35 -11.31 4.48 6.16
C SER A 35 -10.26 3.38 6.18
N PHE A 36 -9.10 3.64 6.80
CA PHE A 36 -8.06 2.63 7.02
C PHE A 36 -8.61 1.44 7.81
N LEU A 37 -9.23 1.69 8.96
CA LEU A 37 -9.71 0.62 9.84
C LEU A 37 -10.89 -0.15 9.23
N ALA A 38 -11.74 0.51 8.44
CA ALA A 38 -12.86 -0.12 7.74
C ALA A 38 -12.40 -1.02 6.59
N ALA A 39 -11.31 -0.66 5.91
CA ALA A 39 -10.76 -1.40 4.77
C ALA A 39 -9.81 -2.53 5.17
N VAL A 40 -9.31 -2.56 6.41
CA VAL A 40 -8.36 -3.56 6.90
C VAL A 40 -9.01 -4.40 8.00
N PRO A 41 -9.35 -5.67 7.73
CA PRO A 41 -9.80 -6.61 8.75
C PRO A 41 -8.82 -6.66 9.93
N HIS A 42 -9.38 -6.70 11.14
CA HIS A 42 -8.60 -6.70 12.39
C HIS A 42 -9.31 -7.50 13.48
N GLU A 43 -8.53 -8.16 14.34
CA GLU A 43 -9.07 -9.03 15.40
C GLU A 43 -9.50 -8.22 16.64
N ARG A 44 -8.81 -7.12 16.96
CA ARG A 44 -9.08 -6.32 18.16
C ARG A 44 -9.89 -5.07 17.86
N LYS A 45 -11.07 -4.95 18.48
CA LYS A 45 -11.88 -3.73 18.41
C LYS A 45 -11.17 -2.55 19.07
N LEU A 46 -10.95 -1.47 18.31
CA LEU A 46 -10.23 -0.28 18.78
C LEU A 46 -11.14 0.82 19.35
N GLY A 47 -12.46 0.72 19.12
CA GLY A 47 -13.43 1.73 19.59
C GLY A 47 -13.37 3.07 18.84
N TRP A 48 -12.71 3.13 17.68
CA TRP A 48 -12.67 4.35 16.86
C TRP A 48 -14.08 4.66 16.34
N SER A 49 -14.53 5.90 16.53
CA SER A 49 -15.86 6.35 16.14
C SER A 49 -15.84 7.81 15.72
N ALA A 50 -16.61 8.16 14.69
CA ALA A 50 -16.81 9.54 14.25
C ALA A 50 -17.34 10.46 15.37
N SER A 51 -18.00 9.90 16.38
CA SER A 51 -18.54 10.62 17.54
C SER A 51 -17.51 10.96 18.62
N THR A 52 -16.25 10.53 18.45
CA THR A 52 -15.19 10.71 19.44
C THR A 52 -13.96 11.37 18.80
N PRO A 53 -13.28 12.29 19.53
CA PRO A 53 -12.01 12.87 19.12
C PRO A 53 -10.99 11.84 18.66
N ALA A 54 -10.37 12.05 17.50
CA ALA A 54 -9.35 11.13 16.98
C ALA A 54 -8.14 11.02 17.93
N CYS A 55 -7.80 12.08 18.66
CA CYS A 55 -6.71 12.07 19.64
C CYS A 55 -6.98 11.18 20.86
N ALA A 56 -8.24 10.81 21.11
CA ALA A 56 -8.62 9.90 22.20
C ALA A 56 -8.59 8.42 21.75
N TRP A 57 -8.37 8.15 20.47
CA TRP A 57 -8.42 6.80 19.93
C TRP A 57 -7.21 5.97 20.31
N VAL A 58 -7.45 4.69 20.59
CA VAL A 58 -6.38 3.73 20.90
C VAL A 58 -5.37 3.69 19.75
N GLY A 59 -4.11 3.95 20.08
CA GLY A 59 -3.00 3.93 19.13
C GLY A 59 -2.81 5.22 18.33
N VAL A 60 -3.67 6.23 18.48
CA VAL A 60 -3.49 7.55 17.87
C VAL A 60 -2.85 8.49 18.90
N THR A 61 -1.94 9.34 18.45
CA THR A 61 -1.39 10.43 19.27
C THR A 61 -1.30 11.68 18.43
N CYS A 62 -1.82 12.78 18.96
CA CYS A 62 -1.76 14.09 18.34
C CYS A 62 -0.59 14.92 18.86
N ASP A 63 -0.32 16.03 18.20
CA ASP A 63 0.64 17.04 18.64
C ASP A 63 0.20 17.71 19.95
N ALA A 64 1.06 18.57 20.52
CA ALA A 64 0.79 19.23 21.80
C ALA A 64 -0.46 20.12 21.78
N ALA A 65 -0.83 20.64 20.61
CA ALA A 65 -2.03 21.42 20.42
C ALA A 65 -3.26 20.57 20.09
N ASN A 66 -3.17 19.22 20.08
CA ASN A 66 -4.22 18.29 19.63
C ASN A 66 -4.77 18.58 18.22
N SER A 67 -4.01 19.31 17.40
CA SER A 67 -4.42 19.82 16.10
C SER A 67 -4.17 18.86 14.94
N THR A 68 -3.29 17.86 15.10
CA THR A 68 -2.97 16.91 14.01
C THR A 68 -2.39 15.61 14.54
N VAL A 69 -2.60 14.51 13.82
CA VAL A 69 -2.10 13.17 14.14
C VAL A 69 -0.61 13.08 13.80
N VAL A 70 0.21 12.89 14.83
CA VAL A 70 1.67 12.76 14.70
C VAL A 70 2.17 11.34 14.90
N LYS A 71 1.40 10.46 15.57
CA LYS A 71 1.79 9.05 15.73
C LYS A 71 0.57 8.14 15.54
N LEU A 72 0.78 7.06 14.79
CA LEU A 72 -0.13 5.94 14.68
C LEU A 72 0.60 4.65 15.06
N ARG A 73 0.17 4.00 16.14
CA ARG A 73 0.78 2.79 16.70
C ARG A 73 -0.28 1.74 16.95
N LEU A 74 -0.34 0.75 16.06
CA LEU A 74 -1.26 -0.39 16.14
C LEU A 74 -0.50 -1.73 16.11
N PRO A 75 0.45 -1.96 17.05
CA PRO A 75 1.20 -3.22 17.08
C PRO A 75 0.32 -4.38 17.53
N GLY A 76 0.37 -5.54 16.86
CA GLY A 76 -0.25 -6.76 17.39
C GLY A 76 -1.76 -6.69 17.58
N ILE A 77 -2.47 -5.94 16.73
CA ILE A 77 -3.94 -5.86 16.80
C ILE A 77 -4.65 -6.84 15.86
N GLY A 78 -3.87 -7.63 15.12
CA GLY A 78 -4.37 -8.61 14.17
C GLY A 78 -4.82 -7.99 12.84
N LEU A 79 -4.20 -6.89 12.39
CA LEU A 79 -4.48 -6.34 11.04
C LEU A 79 -4.13 -7.38 9.97
N VAL A 80 -5.02 -7.59 9.00
CA VAL A 80 -4.85 -8.54 7.90
C VAL A 80 -5.06 -7.84 6.57
N GLY A 81 -4.15 -8.08 5.61
CA GLY A 81 -4.25 -7.54 4.26
C GLY A 81 -3.37 -6.32 4.00
N PRO A 82 -3.45 -5.70 2.81
CA PRO A 82 -2.56 -4.61 2.43
C PRO A 82 -2.91 -3.30 3.14
N ILE A 83 -1.95 -2.38 3.18
CA ILE A 83 -2.21 -0.98 3.55
C ILE A 83 -3.01 -0.33 2.41
N PRO A 84 -4.28 0.08 2.64
CA PRO A 84 -5.12 0.61 1.56
C PRO A 84 -4.58 1.96 1.07
N PRO A 85 -4.45 2.17 -0.25
CA PRO A 85 -4.09 3.47 -0.81
C PRO A 85 -5.16 4.51 -0.49
N GLY A 86 -4.78 5.80 -0.47
CA GLY A 86 -5.69 6.91 -0.17
C GLY A 86 -6.06 7.05 1.30
N THR A 87 -5.52 6.22 2.20
CA THR A 87 -5.81 6.26 3.65
C THR A 87 -4.70 6.97 4.43
N LEU A 88 -3.72 6.22 4.94
CA LEU A 88 -2.66 6.73 5.81
C LEU A 88 -1.81 7.83 5.15
N GLY A 89 -1.74 7.90 3.82
CA GLY A 89 -1.09 8.98 3.06
C GLY A 89 -1.71 10.37 3.25
N ARG A 90 -2.88 10.48 3.88
CA ARG A 90 -3.55 11.75 4.21
C ARG A 90 -3.05 12.37 5.53
N LEU A 91 -2.33 11.61 6.37
CA LEU A 91 -1.81 12.09 7.65
C LEU A 91 -0.49 12.84 7.44
N LYS A 92 -0.56 14.08 6.93
CA LYS A 92 0.61 14.83 6.43
C LYS A 92 1.68 15.14 7.49
N ASN A 93 1.28 15.26 8.76
CA ASN A 93 2.18 15.51 9.88
C ASN A 93 2.59 14.24 10.63
N LEU A 94 2.30 13.05 10.08
CA LEU A 94 2.64 11.79 10.73
C LEU A 94 4.16 11.65 10.86
N GLN A 95 4.63 11.47 12.10
CA GLN A 95 6.03 11.31 12.44
C GLN A 95 6.38 9.86 12.77
N VAL A 96 5.44 9.10 13.33
CA VAL A 96 5.65 7.69 13.69
C VAL A 96 4.53 6.83 13.15
N LEU A 97 4.88 5.84 12.35
CA LEU A 97 3.98 4.77 11.92
C LEU A 97 4.50 3.43 12.45
N SER A 98 3.67 2.74 13.24
CA SER A 98 3.98 1.40 13.74
C SER A 98 2.81 0.45 13.51
N LEU A 99 2.97 -0.46 12.54
CA LEU A 99 2.06 -1.57 12.27
C LEU A 99 2.73 -2.94 12.53
N ARG A 100 3.80 -2.96 13.33
CA ARG A 100 4.58 -4.18 13.63
C ARG A 100 3.73 -5.33 14.19
N ALA A 101 4.19 -6.56 13.99
CA ALA A 101 3.57 -7.76 14.54
C ALA A 101 2.09 -7.90 14.14
N ASN A 102 1.77 -7.72 12.86
CA ASN A 102 0.44 -7.95 12.31
C ASN A 102 0.56 -8.93 11.12
N ARG A 103 -0.51 -9.10 10.34
CA ARG A 103 -0.52 -9.87 9.09
C ARG A 103 -0.73 -8.94 7.89
N VAL A 104 -0.10 -7.76 7.94
CA VAL A 104 -0.15 -6.78 6.84
C VAL A 104 0.60 -7.36 5.65
N SER A 105 -0.02 -7.33 4.47
CA SER A 105 0.53 -7.91 3.23
C SER A 105 0.62 -6.87 2.10
N GLY A 106 0.84 -7.31 0.86
CA GLY A 106 0.99 -6.40 -0.29
C GLY A 106 2.30 -5.62 -0.28
N THR A 107 2.37 -4.50 -1.00
CA THR A 107 3.54 -3.64 -1.11
C THR A 107 3.44 -2.41 -0.22
N ILE A 108 4.55 -1.69 -0.02
CA ILE A 108 4.56 -0.38 0.63
C ILE A 108 3.93 0.65 -0.33
N PRO A 109 2.79 1.29 0.00
CA PRO A 109 2.16 2.27 -0.89
C PRO A 109 3.00 3.53 -1.07
N ASP A 110 3.11 4.03 -2.31
CA ASP A 110 3.88 5.23 -2.66
C ASP A 110 3.46 6.47 -1.86
N GLU A 111 2.18 6.58 -1.51
CA GLU A 111 1.65 7.71 -0.74
C GLU A 111 2.26 7.80 0.66
N LEU A 112 2.61 6.67 1.29
CA LEU A 112 3.33 6.68 2.57
C LEU A 112 4.74 7.25 2.41
N LEU A 113 5.37 7.03 1.26
CA LEU A 113 6.71 7.50 0.95
C LEU A 113 6.76 9.02 0.67
N ARG A 114 5.60 9.66 0.56
CA ARG A 114 5.46 11.12 0.40
C ARG A 114 5.27 11.85 1.74
N LEU A 115 5.18 11.14 2.86
CA LEU A 115 5.04 11.72 4.19
C LEU A 115 6.42 12.17 4.71
N SER A 116 6.90 13.32 4.23
CA SER A 116 8.25 13.85 4.53
C SER A 116 8.52 14.08 6.02
N GLY A 117 7.47 14.21 6.84
CA GLY A 117 7.55 14.32 8.30
C GLY A 117 7.81 13.02 9.06
N LEU A 118 7.76 11.86 8.38
CA LEU A 118 8.01 10.56 9.03
C LEU A 118 9.45 10.47 9.54
N ARG A 119 9.57 10.17 10.83
CA ARG A 119 10.81 9.94 11.55
C ARG A 119 11.05 8.46 11.85
N ALA A 120 9.98 7.71 12.09
CA ALA A 120 10.10 6.29 12.41
C ALA A 120 9.00 5.44 11.77
N VAL A 121 9.41 4.42 11.04
CA VAL A 121 8.53 3.44 10.39
C VAL A 121 8.88 2.04 10.91
N PHE A 122 7.90 1.40 11.55
CA PHE A 122 8.00 0.05 12.13
C PHE A 122 6.97 -0.86 11.48
N LEU A 123 7.42 -1.70 10.54
CA LEU A 123 6.59 -2.65 9.81
C LEU A 123 7.08 -4.09 9.96
N GLN A 124 7.98 -4.36 10.91
CA GLN A 124 8.53 -5.69 11.13
C GLN A 124 7.47 -6.70 11.56
N ASP A 125 7.76 -7.98 11.35
CA ASP A 125 6.90 -9.11 11.70
C ASP A 125 5.53 -8.99 11.01
N ASN A 126 5.55 -8.94 9.69
CA ASN A 126 4.37 -8.86 8.81
C ASN A 126 4.60 -9.74 7.56
N ALA A 127 3.68 -9.66 6.59
CA ALA A 127 3.75 -10.36 5.31
C ALA A 127 3.94 -9.41 4.11
N ILE A 128 4.57 -8.25 4.33
CA ILE A 128 4.80 -7.24 3.28
C ILE A 128 5.77 -7.82 2.24
N SER A 129 5.48 -7.59 0.97
CA SER A 129 6.15 -8.19 -0.17
C SER A 129 6.50 -7.14 -1.24
N GLY A 130 7.16 -7.57 -2.31
CA GLY A 130 7.65 -6.68 -3.36
C GLY A 130 8.96 -6.00 -2.99
N ALA A 131 9.39 -5.04 -3.81
CA ALA A 131 10.64 -4.32 -3.60
C ALA A 131 10.48 -3.15 -2.62
N ILE A 132 11.59 -2.75 -1.98
CA ILE A 132 11.66 -1.47 -1.28
C ILE A 132 11.69 -0.37 -2.37
N PRO A 133 10.66 0.49 -2.47
CA PRO A 133 10.59 1.44 -3.58
C PRO A 133 11.68 2.53 -3.45
N PRO A 134 12.29 2.97 -4.57
CA PRO A 134 13.26 4.06 -4.55
C PRO A 134 12.71 5.37 -3.96
N GLY A 135 11.39 5.56 -4.00
CA GLY A 135 10.71 6.71 -3.38
C GLY A 135 10.93 6.85 -1.87
N VAL A 136 11.51 5.84 -1.20
CA VAL A 136 11.90 5.91 0.22
C VAL A 136 12.80 7.11 0.53
N SER A 137 13.60 7.60 -0.43
CA SER A 137 14.42 8.80 -0.26
C SER A 137 13.62 10.09 -0.04
N GLY A 138 12.32 10.10 -0.35
CA GLY A 138 11.42 11.23 -0.07
C GLY A 138 11.15 11.45 1.42
N LEU A 139 11.44 10.46 2.26
CA LEU A 139 11.29 10.53 3.71
C LEU A 139 12.50 11.21 4.36
N ALA A 140 12.75 12.47 4.02
CA ALA A 140 13.98 13.19 4.40
C ALA A 140 14.25 13.25 5.92
N ALA A 141 13.21 13.23 6.75
CA ALA A 141 13.32 13.24 8.21
C ALA A 141 13.46 11.84 8.84
N LEU A 142 13.54 10.76 8.04
CA LEU A 142 13.50 9.40 8.55
C LEU A 142 14.75 9.04 9.34
N GLU A 143 14.55 8.72 10.61
CA GLU A 143 15.59 8.31 11.56
C GLU A 143 15.63 6.78 11.72
N ARG A 144 14.48 6.10 11.60
CA ARG A 144 14.36 4.66 11.83
C ARG A 144 13.47 4.01 10.78
N LEU A 145 14.04 3.04 10.06
CA LEU A 145 13.32 2.18 9.13
C LEU A 145 13.51 0.72 9.54
N VAL A 146 12.44 0.09 10.02
CA VAL A 146 12.48 -1.30 10.48
C VAL A 146 11.46 -2.11 9.67
N LEU A 147 11.99 -2.93 8.76
CA LEU A 147 11.24 -3.78 7.83
C LEU A 147 11.58 -5.28 8.03
N SER A 148 12.20 -5.63 9.15
CA SER A 148 12.63 -6.99 9.45
C SER A 148 11.50 -8.02 9.39
N HIS A 149 11.81 -9.28 9.08
CA HIS A 149 10.85 -10.38 9.11
C HIS A 149 9.59 -10.09 8.28
N ASN A 150 9.81 -9.88 6.99
CA ASN A 150 8.78 -9.70 5.97
C ASN A 150 9.12 -10.58 4.75
N ASN A 151 8.38 -10.40 3.65
CA ASN A 151 8.59 -11.09 2.39
C ASN A 151 9.12 -10.14 1.30
N LEU A 152 9.86 -9.08 1.67
CA LEU A 152 10.43 -8.11 0.73
C LEU A 152 11.47 -8.78 -0.17
N SER A 153 11.51 -8.39 -1.44
CA SER A 153 12.34 -9.05 -2.46
C SER A 153 13.01 -8.05 -3.40
N GLY A 154 14.01 -8.49 -4.16
CA GLY A 154 14.74 -7.62 -5.09
C GLY A 154 15.85 -6.81 -4.39
N PRO A 155 16.45 -5.83 -5.08
CA PRO A 155 17.63 -5.14 -4.59
C PRO A 155 17.31 -4.13 -3.49
N ILE A 156 18.29 -3.93 -2.60
CA ILE A 156 18.32 -2.77 -1.69
C ILE A 156 18.55 -1.52 -2.55
N PRO A 157 17.64 -0.53 -2.57
CA PRO A 157 17.79 0.64 -3.44
C PRO A 157 18.88 1.58 -2.91
N PHE A 158 19.72 2.09 -3.80
CA PHE A 158 20.72 3.12 -3.47
C PHE A 158 20.09 4.40 -2.89
N ALA A 159 18.80 4.64 -3.18
CA ALA A 159 18.02 5.75 -2.63
C ALA A 159 18.05 5.87 -1.10
N LEU A 160 18.27 4.77 -0.36
CA LEU A 160 18.46 4.80 1.09
C LEU A 160 19.66 5.66 1.52
N ASN A 161 20.67 5.80 0.66
CA ASN A 161 21.80 6.69 0.91
C ASN A 161 21.39 8.17 1.03
N GLY A 162 20.25 8.57 0.44
CA GLY A 162 19.71 9.93 0.54
C GLY A 162 19.12 10.28 1.92
N LEU A 163 18.95 9.32 2.82
CA LEU A 163 18.32 9.51 4.13
C LEU A 163 19.33 10.02 5.17
N ALA A 164 19.73 11.30 5.08
CA ALA A 164 20.77 11.88 5.94
C ALA A 164 20.49 11.79 7.46
N ALA A 165 19.21 11.77 7.85
CA ALA A 165 18.79 11.63 9.24
C ALA A 165 18.81 10.18 9.76
N LEU A 166 19.01 9.18 8.89
CA LEU A 166 18.88 7.77 9.24
C LEU A 166 19.87 7.37 10.34
N ARG A 167 19.35 6.69 11.37
CA ARG A 167 20.08 6.19 12.54
C ARG A 167 19.95 4.69 12.69
N ALA A 168 18.81 4.12 12.27
CA ALA A 168 18.55 2.70 12.32
C ALA A 168 17.93 2.19 11.01
N LEU A 169 18.56 1.19 10.40
CA LEU A 169 18.07 0.48 9.22
C LEU A 169 18.10 -1.02 9.49
N ARG A 170 16.92 -1.65 9.54
CA ARG A 170 16.80 -3.10 9.73
C ARG A 170 15.96 -3.71 8.63
N LEU A 171 16.60 -4.57 7.84
CA LEU A 171 16.04 -5.27 6.69
C LEU A 171 16.20 -6.80 6.82
N ASP A 172 16.61 -7.27 8.00
CA ASP A 172 16.90 -8.67 8.30
C ASP A 172 15.69 -9.60 8.13
N GLY A 173 15.91 -10.85 7.75
CA GLY A 173 14.83 -11.83 7.60
C GLY A 173 13.85 -11.49 6.47
N ASN A 174 14.38 -11.21 5.29
CA ASN A 174 13.60 -10.94 4.07
C ASN A 174 14.12 -11.80 2.91
N ARG A 175 13.69 -11.51 1.68
CA ARG A 175 14.14 -12.14 0.44
C ARG A 175 14.88 -11.14 -0.47
N LEU A 176 15.56 -10.15 0.11
CA LEU A 176 16.31 -9.15 -0.64
C LEU A 176 17.51 -9.81 -1.33
N SER A 177 17.85 -9.34 -2.53
CA SER A 177 18.86 -9.97 -3.38
C SER A 177 19.77 -8.96 -4.08
N GLY A 178 20.86 -9.46 -4.66
CA GLY A 178 21.86 -8.61 -5.31
C GLY A 178 22.82 -7.96 -4.31
N LYS A 179 23.54 -6.93 -4.77
CA LYS A 179 24.61 -6.28 -4.00
C LYS A 179 24.06 -5.31 -2.97
N ILE A 180 24.74 -5.19 -1.84
CA ILE A 180 24.50 -4.10 -0.89
C ILE A 180 25.01 -2.79 -1.51
N PRO A 181 24.17 -1.76 -1.71
CA PRO A 181 24.62 -0.47 -2.19
C PRO A 181 25.50 0.22 -1.15
N SER A 182 26.38 1.13 -1.59
CA SER A 182 27.24 1.91 -0.69
C SER A 182 26.42 2.97 0.05
N ILE A 183 25.76 2.56 1.13
CA ILE A 183 25.00 3.42 2.03
C ILE A 183 26.01 4.04 3.02
N ALA A 184 26.15 5.36 2.97
CA ALA A 184 27.12 6.14 3.73
C ALA A 184 26.43 7.25 4.53
N ASN A 185 25.36 6.90 5.26
CA ASN A 185 24.67 7.84 6.14
C ASN A 185 25.50 8.07 7.41
N PRO A 186 25.95 9.31 7.70
CA PRO A 186 26.96 9.57 8.73
C PRO A 186 26.51 9.27 10.16
N GLY A 187 25.20 9.22 10.41
CA GLY A 187 24.66 8.89 11.73
C GLY A 187 24.03 7.50 11.84
N LEU A 188 24.20 6.63 10.84
CA LEU A 188 23.68 5.27 10.92
C LEU A 188 24.45 4.48 11.99
N LYS A 189 23.75 4.04 13.03
CA LYS A 189 24.31 3.34 14.20
C LYS A 189 23.79 1.92 14.36
N VAL A 190 22.61 1.65 13.82
CA VAL A 190 22.00 0.32 13.83
C VAL A 190 21.77 -0.08 12.38
N PHE A 191 22.40 -1.16 11.97
CA PHE A 191 22.26 -1.73 10.64
C PHE A 191 22.13 -3.24 10.76
N ASN A 192 21.16 -3.83 10.07
CA ASN A 192 21.05 -5.27 9.96
C ASN A 192 20.40 -5.65 8.62
N VAL A 193 21.08 -6.52 7.86
CA VAL A 193 20.63 -7.10 6.59
C VAL A 193 20.78 -8.63 6.59
N SER A 194 20.91 -9.24 7.78
CA SER A 194 21.06 -10.68 7.93
C SER A 194 19.88 -11.44 7.32
N ASP A 195 20.08 -12.72 7.04
CA ASP A 195 19.01 -13.64 6.64
C ASP A 195 18.24 -13.14 5.41
N ASN A 196 19.00 -12.89 4.34
CA ASN A 196 18.53 -12.48 3.02
C ASN A 196 19.28 -13.29 1.93
N MET A 197 19.14 -12.90 0.65
CA MET A 197 19.82 -13.49 -0.51
C MET A 197 20.82 -12.52 -1.15
N LEU A 198 21.49 -11.70 -0.33
CA LEU A 198 22.44 -10.68 -0.80
C LEU A 198 23.77 -11.33 -1.22
N ASN A 199 24.48 -10.67 -2.15
CA ASN A 199 25.73 -11.17 -2.70
C ASN A 199 26.79 -10.09 -2.95
N GLY A 200 28.02 -10.54 -3.17
CA GLY A 200 29.16 -9.69 -3.45
C GLY A 200 29.83 -9.13 -2.20
N SER A 201 30.70 -8.13 -2.42
CA SER A 201 31.50 -7.53 -1.35
C SER A 201 30.68 -6.56 -0.50
N ILE A 202 30.87 -6.60 0.82
CA ILE A 202 30.35 -5.58 1.75
C ILE A 202 30.99 -4.22 1.44
N PRO A 203 30.21 -3.14 1.21
CA PRO A 203 30.75 -1.80 1.01
C PRO A 203 31.53 -1.31 2.23
N ARG A 204 32.66 -0.64 2.02
CA ARG A 204 33.50 -0.11 3.11
C ARG A 204 32.74 0.80 4.08
N SER A 205 31.73 1.54 3.60
CA SER A 205 30.89 2.41 4.44
C SER A 205 30.08 1.64 5.50
N LEU A 206 29.92 0.33 5.33
CA LEU A 206 29.18 -0.55 6.24
C LEU A 206 30.10 -1.55 6.97
N ALA A 207 31.41 -1.54 6.70
CA ALA A 207 32.36 -2.50 7.26
C ALA A 207 32.57 -2.37 8.78
N SER A 208 32.13 -1.27 9.39
CA SER A 208 32.17 -1.03 10.84
C SER A 208 31.06 -1.77 11.60
N PHE A 209 30.01 -2.23 10.92
CA PHE A 209 28.96 -3.02 11.55
C PHE A 209 29.46 -4.44 11.85
N PRO A 210 28.96 -5.08 12.91
CA PRO A 210 29.38 -6.41 13.31
C PRO A 210 28.95 -7.49 12.28
N ALA A 211 29.65 -8.64 12.29
CA ALA A 211 29.45 -9.71 11.30
C ALA A 211 28.05 -10.33 11.32
N ASP A 212 27.39 -10.35 12.48
CA ASP A 212 26.01 -10.81 12.66
C ASP A 212 25.01 -9.99 11.84
N ALA A 213 25.25 -8.69 11.64
CA ALA A 213 24.43 -7.82 10.80
C ALA A 213 24.37 -8.25 9.31
N PHE A 214 25.27 -9.16 8.88
CA PHE A 214 25.36 -9.66 7.52
C PHE A 214 25.15 -11.17 7.41
N ALA A 215 24.99 -11.87 8.54
CA ALA A 215 24.87 -13.32 8.61
C ALA A 215 23.71 -13.87 7.74
N GLY A 216 23.73 -15.16 7.40
CA GLY A 216 22.66 -15.77 6.61
C GLY A 216 22.63 -15.42 5.12
N ASN A 217 23.48 -14.50 4.65
CA ASN A 217 23.66 -14.20 3.22
C ASN A 217 24.85 -14.98 2.65
N LEU A 218 24.61 -16.17 2.10
CA LEU A 218 25.66 -17.13 1.72
C LEU A 218 26.69 -16.63 0.69
N GLN A 219 26.37 -15.58 -0.07
CA GLN A 219 27.23 -15.03 -1.13
C GLN A 219 27.83 -13.66 -0.77
N LEU A 220 27.64 -13.18 0.47
CA LEU A 220 28.34 -11.98 0.95
C LEU A 220 29.75 -12.31 1.41
N CYS A 221 30.67 -11.38 1.19
CA CYS A 221 32.06 -11.49 1.59
C CYS A 221 32.68 -10.09 1.83
N GLY A 222 33.89 -10.06 2.38
CA GLY A 222 34.59 -8.83 2.75
C GLY A 222 34.23 -8.34 4.15
N THR A 223 35.10 -7.54 4.76
CA THR A 223 35.00 -7.09 6.16
C THR A 223 33.61 -6.53 6.48
N PRO A 224 32.97 -6.98 7.59
CA PRO A 224 33.48 -7.82 8.68
C PRO A 224 33.48 -9.34 8.43
N LEU A 225 32.98 -9.81 7.28
CA LEU A 225 32.98 -11.23 6.90
C LEU A 225 34.34 -11.66 6.34
N PRO A 226 34.57 -12.98 6.14
CA PRO A 226 35.77 -13.46 5.46
C PRO A 226 35.99 -12.78 4.11
N PRO A 227 37.26 -12.58 3.69
CA PRO A 227 37.57 -11.90 2.45
C PRO A 227 36.93 -12.62 1.26
N CYS A 228 36.56 -11.84 0.25
CA CYS A 228 36.05 -12.41 -1.00
C CYS A 228 37.10 -13.30 -1.64
N SER A 229 36.85 -14.59 -1.71
CA SER A 229 37.69 -15.50 -2.48
C SER A 229 37.54 -15.16 -3.97
N PRO A 230 38.64 -15.08 -4.74
CA PRO A 230 38.54 -15.19 -6.18
C PRO A 230 37.95 -16.58 -6.46
N PHE A 231 36.73 -16.60 -6.97
CA PHE A 231 35.94 -17.80 -7.20
C PHE A 231 36.76 -18.84 -7.96
N PHE A 232 37.08 -19.98 -7.32
CA PHE A 232 37.69 -21.21 -7.83
C PHE A 232 38.81 -21.07 -8.89
N PRO A 233 40.07 -21.44 -8.63
CA PRO A 233 40.98 -21.73 -9.73
C PRO A 233 40.32 -22.83 -10.57
N SER A 234 40.14 -22.56 -11.87
CA SER A 234 39.84 -23.59 -12.87
C SER A 234 40.72 -24.80 -12.58
N PRO A 235 40.22 -26.05 -12.60
CA PRO A 235 41.07 -27.21 -12.30
C PRO A 235 42.30 -27.10 -13.20
N ALA A 236 43.48 -27.04 -12.58
CA ALA A 236 44.73 -26.99 -13.31
C ALA A 236 44.74 -28.17 -14.31
N PRO A 237 45.17 -27.95 -15.57
CA PRO A 237 45.31 -29.06 -16.50
C PRO A 237 46.29 -30.06 -15.88
N ALA A 238 45.87 -31.31 -15.77
CA ALA A 238 46.73 -32.39 -15.33
C ALA A 238 48.00 -32.41 -16.21
N PRO A 239 49.19 -32.59 -15.63
CA PRO A 239 50.41 -32.63 -16.40
C PRO A 239 50.51 -33.96 -17.15
N GLY A 240 50.67 -33.86 -18.47
CA GLY A 240 51.13 -34.95 -19.33
C GLY A 240 50.03 -35.64 -20.14
N MET A 241 49.86 -35.20 -21.39
CA MET A 241 49.73 -36.09 -22.56
C MET A 241 49.77 -35.25 -23.85
N SER A 242 50.69 -35.62 -24.74
CA SER A 242 50.83 -35.13 -26.12
C SER A 242 49.61 -35.46 -26.98
N PRO A 243 49.42 -34.76 -28.13
CA PRO A 243 48.13 -34.72 -28.82
C PRO A 243 47.94 -35.95 -29.71
N SER A 244 46.75 -36.53 -29.66
CA SER A 244 46.26 -37.46 -30.67
C SER A 244 44.76 -37.28 -30.83
N ASP A 245 44.40 -36.80 -32.01
CA ASP A 245 43.21 -37.07 -32.81
C ASP A 245 41.87 -37.34 -32.10
N GLY A 246 40.89 -36.50 -32.43
CA GLY A 246 39.48 -36.85 -32.28
C GLY A 246 38.58 -35.65 -32.02
N ALA A 247 38.19 -34.95 -33.08
CA ALA A 247 37.04 -34.05 -33.02
C ALA A 247 35.75 -34.86 -32.80
N PRO A 248 34.79 -34.33 -32.02
CA PRO A 248 33.39 -34.53 -32.36
C PRO A 248 32.68 -33.19 -32.52
N GLY A 249 32.12 -32.99 -33.71
CA GLY A 249 31.15 -31.93 -33.97
C GLY A 249 29.87 -32.17 -33.16
N GLY A 250 29.67 -31.36 -32.12
CA GLY A 250 28.41 -31.26 -31.39
C GLY A 250 27.42 -30.37 -32.13
N THR A 251 26.67 -30.93 -33.08
CA THR A 251 25.50 -30.26 -33.65
C THR A 251 24.33 -30.37 -32.67
N GLY A 252 23.90 -29.23 -32.13
CA GLY A 252 22.68 -29.14 -31.34
C GLY A 252 21.45 -29.47 -32.20
N LYS A 253 20.96 -30.70 -32.13
CA LYS A 253 19.66 -31.09 -32.70
C LYS A 253 18.55 -30.39 -31.91
N ARG A 254 18.06 -29.26 -32.42
CA ARG A 254 16.75 -28.73 -32.04
C ARG A 254 15.69 -29.78 -32.43
N LYS A 255 15.00 -30.34 -31.44
CA LYS A 255 13.83 -31.21 -31.70
C LYS A 255 12.75 -30.35 -32.37
N LYS A 256 12.52 -30.55 -33.67
CA LYS A 256 11.38 -29.98 -34.40
C LYS A 256 10.11 -30.66 -33.87
N LEU A 257 9.19 -29.89 -33.32
CA LEU A 257 7.84 -30.36 -33.02
C LEU A 257 7.13 -30.69 -34.35
N SER A 258 6.48 -31.85 -34.42
CA SER A 258 5.66 -32.25 -35.57
C SER A 258 4.49 -31.28 -35.74
N THR A 259 4.29 -30.80 -36.96
CA THR A 259 3.25 -29.83 -37.37
C THR A 259 1.83 -30.28 -36.99
N ALA A 260 1.63 -31.59 -36.72
CA ALA A 260 0.38 -32.15 -36.21
C ALA A 260 0.05 -31.75 -34.76
N ALA A 261 1.05 -31.48 -33.91
CA ALA A 261 0.82 -31.10 -32.51
C ALA A 261 0.33 -29.65 -32.38
N ILE A 262 0.70 -28.76 -33.30
CA ILE A 262 0.30 -27.34 -33.30
C ILE A 262 -1.16 -27.19 -33.75
N VAL A 263 -1.58 -27.97 -34.77
CA VAL A 263 -2.98 -27.96 -35.25
C VAL A 263 -3.93 -28.49 -34.17
N GLY A 264 -3.55 -29.53 -33.43
CA GLY A 264 -4.37 -30.08 -32.34
C GLY A 264 -4.64 -29.07 -31.20
N ILE A 265 -3.63 -28.29 -30.82
CA ILE A 265 -3.77 -27.27 -29.77
C ILE A 265 -4.68 -26.12 -30.24
N ILE A 266 -4.55 -25.70 -31.49
CA ILE A 266 -5.40 -24.64 -32.06
C ILE A 266 -6.85 -25.10 -32.15
N VAL A 267 -7.11 -26.33 -32.62
CA VAL A 267 -8.47 -26.88 -32.70
C VAL A 267 -9.08 -27.01 -31.29
N ALA A 268 -8.33 -27.49 -30.31
CA ALA A 268 -8.80 -27.59 -28.94
C ALA A 268 -9.13 -26.21 -28.34
N ALA A 269 -8.28 -25.20 -28.57
CA ALA A 269 -8.51 -23.83 -28.10
C ALA A 269 -9.76 -23.20 -28.75
N VAL A 270 -9.97 -23.43 -30.05
CA VAL A 270 -11.15 -22.94 -30.78
C VAL A 270 -12.43 -23.60 -30.28
N VAL A 271 -12.40 -24.91 -30.00
CA VAL A 271 -13.55 -25.64 -29.43
C VAL A 271 -13.88 -25.10 -28.04
N VAL A 272 -12.88 -24.89 -27.17
CA VAL A 272 -13.11 -24.31 -25.84
C VAL A 272 -13.68 -22.89 -25.94
N ALA A 273 -13.17 -22.05 -26.84
CA ALA A 273 -13.69 -20.70 -27.05
C ALA A 273 -15.15 -20.71 -27.54
N LEU A 274 -15.50 -21.61 -28.46
CA LEU A 274 -16.89 -21.77 -28.93
C LEU A 274 -17.83 -22.24 -27.83
N LEU A 275 -17.40 -23.18 -26.97
CA LEU A 275 -18.19 -23.64 -25.83
C LEU A 275 -18.43 -22.53 -24.81
N LEU A 276 -17.43 -21.69 -24.54
CA LEU A 276 -17.57 -20.53 -23.65
C LEU A 276 -18.53 -19.49 -24.23
N LEU A 277 -18.47 -19.21 -25.53
CA LEU A 277 -19.40 -18.30 -26.20
C LEU A 277 -20.85 -18.82 -26.14
N LEU A 278 -21.06 -20.11 -26.37
CA LEU A 278 -22.39 -20.72 -26.26
C LEU A 278 -22.93 -20.66 -24.82
N ALA A 279 -22.08 -20.89 -23.82
CA ALA A 279 -22.44 -20.74 -22.42
C ALA A 279 -22.85 -19.30 -22.07
N ILE A 280 -22.11 -18.29 -22.56
CA ILE A 280 -22.44 -16.87 -22.39
C ILE A 280 -23.79 -16.54 -23.04
N VAL A 281 -24.03 -17.00 -24.27
CA VAL A 281 -25.32 -16.79 -24.96
C VAL A 281 -26.47 -17.44 -24.21
N PHE A 282 -26.27 -18.66 -23.68
CA PHE A 282 -27.28 -19.34 -22.87
C PHE A 282 -27.56 -18.62 -21.55
N CYS A 283 -26.53 -18.13 -20.86
CA CYS A 283 -26.66 -17.30 -19.65
C CYS A 283 -27.40 -15.98 -19.94
N CYS A 284 -27.05 -15.28 -21.01
CA CYS A 284 -27.73 -14.05 -21.45
C CYS A 284 -29.20 -14.32 -21.80
N LYS A 285 -29.50 -15.44 -22.47
CA LYS A 285 -30.87 -15.83 -22.82
C LYS A 285 -31.68 -16.26 -21.59
N ARG A 286 -31.05 -16.89 -20.59
CA ARG A 286 -31.66 -17.25 -19.29
C ARG A 286 -31.94 -16.00 -18.45
N SER A 287 -31.00 -15.05 -18.40
CA SER A 287 -31.20 -13.75 -17.73
C SER A 287 -32.36 -12.96 -18.34
N ARG A 288 -32.50 -12.99 -19.68
CA ARG A 288 -33.65 -12.37 -20.37
C ARG A 288 -34.98 -13.11 -20.14
N ARG A 289 -34.96 -14.41 -19.85
CA ARG A 289 -36.17 -15.18 -19.46
C ARG A 289 -36.55 -14.95 -18.00
N GLY A 290 -35.58 -14.78 -17.11
CA GLY A 290 -35.79 -14.40 -15.71
C GLY A 290 -36.35 -12.99 -15.53
N ALA A 291 -35.96 -12.05 -16.40
CA ALA A 291 -36.50 -10.68 -16.38
C ALA A 291 -37.92 -10.53 -16.97
N ARG A 292 -38.56 -11.62 -17.44
CA ARG A 292 -39.89 -11.59 -18.07
C ARG A 292 -40.99 -12.27 -17.24
N THR A 293 -40.70 -12.65 -15.99
CA THR A 293 -41.65 -13.37 -15.09
C THR A 293 -42.05 -12.65 -13.81
N GLU A 294 -41.66 -11.39 -13.61
CA GLU A 294 -42.27 -10.53 -12.58
C GLU A 294 -43.05 -9.39 -13.23
N GLY A 295 -44.29 -9.71 -13.63
CA GLY A 295 -45.35 -8.72 -13.81
C GLY A 295 -46.13 -8.55 -12.50
N PRO A 296 -46.60 -7.35 -12.17
CA PRO A 296 -47.24 -7.06 -10.89
C PRO A 296 -48.65 -7.65 -10.84
N LYS A 297 -48.95 -8.46 -9.83
CA LYS A 297 -50.32 -8.83 -9.45
C LYS A 297 -50.57 -8.42 -8.01
N GLY A 298 -51.39 -7.39 -7.85
CA GLY A 298 -52.16 -7.19 -6.64
C GLY A 298 -53.46 -8.00 -6.71
N THR A 299 -53.96 -8.37 -5.53
CA THR A 299 -55.35 -8.45 -5.02
C THR A 299 -55.29 -9.19 -3.68
N ALA A 300 -56.14 -9.02 -2.67
CA ALA A 300 -57.07 -8.00 -2.21
C ALA A 300 -57.66 -8.52 -0.87
N ALA A 301 -58.12 -7.59 -0.03
CA ALA A 301 -59.30 -7.66 0.86
C ALA A 301 -59.05 -7.60 2.38
N ALA A 302 -59.44 -6.49 3.01
CA ALA A 302 -60.58 -6.42 3.95
C ALA A 302 -60.74 -5.02 4.60
N VAL A 303 -61.92 -4.42 4.37
CA VAL A 303 -62.75 -3.59 5.27
C VAL A 303 -62.34 -2.12 5.58
N GLY A 304 -63.26 -1.20 5.22
CA GLY A 304 -63.66 -0.08 6.09
C GLY A 304 -63.75 1.34 5.50
N GLN A 305 -64.98 1.76 5.15
CA GLN A 305 -65.54 3.14 5.24
C GLN A 305 -65.11 4.22 4.19
N THR A 306 -66.00 4.58 3.24
CA THR A 306 -66.88 5.80 3.15
C THR A 306 -66.08 7.14 3.07
N VAL A 307 -66.31 8.15 2.19
CA VAL A 307 -67.46 8.59 1.38
C VAL A 307 -67.01 9.81 0.51
N THR A 308 -67.55 9.96 -0.73
CA THR A 308 -67.75 11.20 -1.58
C THR A 308 -66.55 12.09 -2.01
N THR A 309 -66.47 12.81 -3.14
CA THR A 309 -67.18 13.00 -4.44
C THR A 309 -66.36 13.97 -5.33
N ARG A 310 -66.32 13.68 -6.65
CA ARG A 310 -66.29 14.59 -7.84
C ARG A 310 -64.99 15.34 -8.29
N PRO A 311 -64.74 15.52 -9.63
CA PRO A 311 -63.43 15.81 -10.24
C PRO A 311 -63.37 17.18 -11.03
N PRO A 312 -62.52 17.40 -12.08
CA PRO A 312 -61.55 18.50 -12.23
C PRO A 312 -62.02 19.53 -13.33
N PRO A 313 -61.20 20.40 -14.00
CA PRO A 313 -60.11 20.02 -14.93
C PRO A 313 -58.98 21.07 -15.22
N ALA A 314 -58.02 20.65 -16.08
CA ALA A 314 -57.37 21.41 -17.19
C ALA A 314 -56.46 22.60 -16.83
N SER A 315 -55.42 23.01 -17.58
CA SER A 315 -54.77 22.68 -18.86
C SER A 315 -53.68 23.75 -19.08
N GLY A 316 -52.64 23.51 -19.88
CA GLY A 316 -51.84 24.62 -20.41
C GLY A 316 -50.45 24.26 -20.92
N ASP A 317 -50.39 23.78 -22.16
CA ASP A 317 -49.21 23.72 -23.02
C ASP A 317 -48.60 25.10 -23.31
N GLY A 318 -47.34 25.13 -23.74
CA GLY A 318 -46.72 26.36 -24.27
C GLY A 318 -45.26 26.20 -24.72
N THR A 319 -45.09 25.70 -25.92
CA THR A 319 -43.86 25.49 -26.72
C THR A 319 -43.14 26.76 -27.20
N GLY A 320 -41.86 26.62 -27.61
CA GLY A 320 -41.25 27.40 -28.72
C GLY A 320 -39.97 28.18 -28.36
N THR A 321 -38.76 27.62 -28.51
CA THR A 321 -37.86 27.62 -29.71
C THR A 321 -36.94 28.85 -29.90
N ALA A 322 -35.64 28.56 -29.79
CA ALA A 322 -34.50 28.93 -30.65
C ALA A 322 -34.06 30.40 -30.81
N SER A 323 -32.75 30.64 -30.63
CA SER A 323 -31.86 31.44 -31.51
C SER A 323 -30.40 31.31 -31.07
N SER A 324 -29.52 31.13 -32.06
CA SER A 324 -28.05 30.97 -31.97
C SER A 324 -27.30 32.33 -32.10
N PRO A 325 -25.95 32.37 -31.97
CA PRO A 325 -25.19 33.54 -31.51
C PRO A 325 -24.43 34.32 -32.61
N LYS A 326 -24.05 35.56 -32.27
CA LYS A 326 -23.11 36.52 -32.91
C LYS A 326 -22.85 37.63 -31.87
N ASP A 327 -21.74 38.34 -31.74
CA ASP A 327 -20.45 38.50 -32.41
C ASP A 327 -19.48 39.09 -31.33
N ASP A 328 -18.17 39.01 -31.57
CA ASP A 328 -17.23 40.15 -31.61
C ASP A 328 -15.81 39.89 -31.11
N ALA A 329 -14.90 40.43 -31.90
CA ALA A 329 -13.46 40.35 -31.84
C ALA A 329 -12.83 41.58 -31.17
N GLY A 330 -11.55 41.50 -30.82
CA GLY A 330 -10.62 42.62 -31.07
C GLY A 330 -9.75 43.12 -29.91
N THR A 331 -8.47 42.75 -30.00
CA THR A 331 -7.27 43.63 -29.89
C THR A 331 -6.83 44.18 -28.52
N SER A 332 -5.74 43.63 -27.99
CA SER A 332 -4.43 44.30 -27.78
C SER A 332 -3.38 43.27 -27.36
#